data_AF-A0A3P5WMT0-F1
#
_entry.id   AF-A0A3P5WMT0-F1
#
_cell.length_a   1.000
_cell.length_b   1.000
_cell.length_c   1.000
_cell.angle_alpha   90.00
_cell.angle_beta   90.00
_cell.angle_gamma   90.00
#
_symmetry.space_group_name_H-M   'P 1'
#
loop_
_entity.id
_entity.type
_entity.pdbx_description
1 polymer ?
#
loop_
_entity_poly.entity_id
_entity_poly.type
_entity_poly.pdbx_seq_one_letter_code
_entity_poly.pdbx_strand_id
1 'polypeptide(L)'
;MTNNLSVVINADAAQVWTMLREPSQVAQWHGWDTDELAAEIQEIYFSNKVEEAADHTSLTVNGGDVFALHPVAEGTQVSITRAALDHDPEWAAWDEDITQGWLTFLHQLRFALERHPHATRRTLFFEKPGAPGDSSTNGAIAQLGLSDLPAAGQPYELRLATSENISGKVWFRTAHQVGLTVHDYADHGEGLLIVAEQPVIADVRPDGGAMVIASTYGLGAARLAAIRSGWDSWSGSASSASSAGSAS
;
A
#
# COMPACT_ATOMS: atom_id res chain seq x y z
N MET A 1 -12.25 12.80 14.71
CA MET A 1 -11.11 12.20 15.45
C MET A 1 -9.96 12.22 14.48
N THR A 2 -8.80 12.74 14.86
CA THR A 2 -7.68 12.91 13.92
C THR A 2 -7.15 11.52 13.54
N ASN A 3 -7.37 11.10 12.29
CA ASN A 3 -6.86 9.87 11.71
C ASN A 3 -5.32 9.95 11.56
N ASN A 4 -4.60 9.92 12.69
CA ASN A 4 -3.15 10.07 12.69
C ASN A 4 -2.51 8.71 12.37
N LEU A 5 -2.13 8.54 11.11
CA LEU A 5 -1.44 7.34 10.63
C LEU A 5 0.03 7.49 11.00
N SER A 6 0.66 6.49 11.63
CA SER A 6 2.08 6.59 11.98
C SER A 6 2.80 5.24 12.02
N VAL A 7 4.05 5.26 11.59
CA VAL A 7 5.00 4.13 11.71
C VAL A 7 6.36 4.65 12.16
N VAL A 8 7.11 3.82 12.87
CA VAL A 8 8.55 4.04 13.08
C VAL A 8 9.29 3.30 11.97
N ILE A 9 10.15 4.03 11.26
CA ILE A 9 11.03 3.49 10.23
C ILE A 9 12.44 3.43 10.80
N ASN A 10 13.10 2.28 10.71
CA ASN A 10 14.50 2.11 11.09
C ASN A 10 15.44 2.71 10.04
N ALA A 11 15.35 4.03 9.85
CA ALA A 11 16.16 4.88 8.99
C ALA A 11 16.24 6.28 9.62
N ASP A 12 17.30 7.01 9.31
CA ASP A 12 17.41 8.40 9.77
C ASP A 12 16.45 9.33 8.99
N ALA A 13 16.16 10.50 9.55
CA ALA A 13 15.19 11.42 8.96
C ALA A 13 15.62 11.94 7.58
N ALA A 14 16.92 12.03 7.31
CA ALA A 14 17.43 12.47 6.01
C ALA A 14 17.21 11.42 4.92
N GLN A 15 17.34 10.13 5.25
CA GLN A 15 17.00 9.03 4.36
C GLN A 15 15.50 9.01 4.06
N VAL A 16 14.65 9.17 5.08
CA VAL A 16 13.20 9.28 4.88
C VAL A 16 12.85 10.49 4.01
N TRP A 17 13.45 11.65 4.28
CA TRP A 17 13.23 12.85 3.49
C TRP A 17 13.59 12.66 2.01
N THR A 18 14.72 11.99 1.75
CA THR A 18 15.14 11.66 0.37
C THR A 18 14.09 10.80 -0.34
N MET A 19 13.46 9.84 0.36
CA MET A 19 12.39 9.01 -0.21
C MET A 19 11.11 9.79 -0.55
N LEU A 20 10.88 10.95 0.07
CA LEU A 20 9.75 11.83 -0.20
C LEU A 20 10.03 12.87 -1.30
N ARG A 21 11.30 13.17 -1.56
CA ARG A 21 11.72 14.30 -2.42
C ARG A 21 12.44 13.91 -3.70
N GLU A 22 12.79 12.65 -3.89
CA GLU A 22 13.35 12.16 -5.16
C GLU A 22 12.29 11.36 -5.93
N PRO A 23 11.82 11.79 -7.12
CA PRO A 23 10.73 11.13 -7.83
C PRO A 23 10.96 9.63 -8.08
N SER A 24 12.21 9.24 -8.39
CA SER A 24 12.57 7.83 -8.59
C SER A 24 12.53 7.03 -7.30
N GLN A 25 12.75 7.67 -6.14
CA GLN A 25 12.65 7.05 -4.82
C GLN A 25 11.18 6.97 -4.37
N VAL A 26 10.37 8.00 -4.66
CA VAL A 26 8.91 7.99 -4.43
C VAL A 26 8.27 6.80 -5.16
N ALA A 27 8.67 6.54 -6.41
CA ALA A 27 8.20 5.38 -7.19
C ALA A 27 8.52 4.01 -6.56
N GLN A 28 9.46 3.94 -5.60
CA GLN A 28 9.80 2.68 -4.92
C GLN A 28 8.84 2.34 -3.76
N TRP A 29 7.90 3.22 -3.41
CA TRP A 29 6.95 2.97 -2.33
C TRP A 29 5.53 3.52 -2.58
N HIS A 30 5.37 4.58 -3.36
CA HIS A 30 4.07 5.15 -3.71
C HIS A 30 3.45 4.49 -4.95
N GLY A 31 2.14 4.31 -4.96
CA GLY A 31 1.39 3.79 -6.11
C GLY A 31 1.83 2.39 -6.57
N TRP A 32 1.49 2.06 -7.82
CA TRP A 32 1.78 0.80 -8.50
C TRP A 32 2.21 1.02 -9.95
N ASP A 33 2.89 0.03 -10.54
CA ASP A 33 3.43 -0.01 -11.90
C ASP A 33 2.34 0.20 -12.95
N THR A 34 2.08 1.46 -13.29
CA THR A 34 1.27 1.91 -14.42
C THR A 34 2.02 2.96 -15.22
N ASP A 35 1.57 3.22 -16.44
CA ASP A 35 2.11 4.31 -17.26
C ASP A 35 1.78 5.71 -16.68
N GLU A 36 0.83 5.78 -15.74
CA GLU A 36 0.35 7.02 -15.12
C GLU A 36 1.10 7.35 -13.81
N LEU A 37 1.77 6.37 -13.19
CA LEU A 37 2.44 6.53 -11.89
C LEU A 37 3.39 7.74 -11.85
N ALA A 38 4.14 7.96 -12.93
CA ALA A 38 5.06 9.09 -13.00
C ALA A 38 4.32 10.44 -12.94
N ALA A 39 3.18 10.57 -13.63
CA ALA A 39 2.37 11.79 -13.61
C ALA A 39 1.70 11.98 -12.24
N GLU A 40 1.17 10.91 -11.66
CA GLU A 40 0.58 10.91 -10.32
C GLU A 40 1.60 11.40 -9.26
N ILE A 41 2.82 10.85 -9.28
CA ILE A 41 3.89 11.27 -8.36
C ILE A 41 4.19 12.77 -8.52
N GLN A 42 4.27 13.27 -9.76
CA GLN A 42 4.50 14.70 -9.99
C GLN A 42 3.37 15.56 -9.43
N GLU A 43 2.12 15.14 -9.63
CA GLU A 43 0.95 15.87 -9.15
C GLU A 43 0.88 15.93 -7.61
N ILE A 44 1.11 14.79 -6.95
CA ILE A 44 0.98 14.67 -5.48
C ILE A 44 2.17 15.32 -4.77
N TYR A 45 3.40 15.01 -5.19
CA TYR A 45 4.61 15.33 -4.41
C TYR A 45 5.45 16.48 -4.98
N PHE A 46 5.18 16.95 -6.20
CA PHE A 46 6.06 17.93 -6.88
C PHE A 46 5.31 19.08 -7.57
N SER A 47 4.00 19.19 -7.37
CA SER A 47 3.23 20.32 -7.91
C SER A 47 3.47 21.60 -7.11
N ASN A 48 3.01 22.73 -7.65
CA ASN A 48 3.12 24.04 -7.02
C ASN A 48 2.26 24.23 -5.75
N LYS A 49 1.48 23.21 -5.37
CA LYS A 49 0.66 23.18 -4.14
C LYS A 49 1.38 22.49 -2.97
N VAL A 50 2.55 21.91 -3.21
CA VAL A 50 3.34 21.22 -2.21
C VAL A 50 4.11 22.23 -1.37
N GLU A 51 4.08 22.07 -0.05
CA GLU A 51 4.76 22.95 0.90
C GLU A 51 5.75 22.15 1.74
N GLU A 52 7.01 22.60 1.76
CA GLU A 52 8.11 21.97 2.51
C GLU A 52 8.48 22.84 3.71
N ALA A 53 8.59 22.24 4.90
CA ALA A 53 9.18 22.92 6.04
C ALA A 53 10.68 23.13 5.84
N ALA A 54 11.17 24.32 6.21
CA ALA A 54 12.57 24.72 5.99
C ALA A 54 13.60 23.83 6.72
N ASP A 55 13.18 23.07 7.73
CA ASP A 55 14.00 22.14 8.50
C ASP A 55 13.88 20.67 8.04
N HIS A 56 13.14 20.42 6.95
CA HIS A 56 12.90 19.09 6.40
C HIS A 56 12.22 18.11 7.38
N THR A 57 11.41 18.64 8.29
CA THR A 57 10.63 17.82 9.24
C THR A 57 9.17 17.64 8.83
N SER A 58 8.70 18.38 7.83
CA SER A 58 7.31 18.31 7.36
C SER A 58 7.18 18.58 5.87
N LEU A 59 6.28 17.83 5.22
CA LEU A 59 5.91 17.96 3.82
C LEU A 59 4.39 17.92 3.70
N THR A 60 3.78 19.01 3.25
CA THR A 60 2.37 19.06 2.86
C THR A 60 2.28 18.73 1.38
N VAL A 61 1.64 17.62 1.04
CA VAL A 61 1.46 17.20 -0.36
C VAL A 61 0.24 17.89 -0.99
N ASN A 62 0.13 17.82 -2.32
CA ASN A 62 -1.09 18.24 -2.99
C ASN A 62 -2.28 17.41 -2.46
N GLY A 63 -3.38 18.09 -2.14
CA GLY A 63 -4.49 17.54 -1.35
C GLY A 63 -4.45 17.96 0.12
N GLY A 64 -3.33 18.51 0.61
CA GLY A 64 -3.21 19.10 1.94
C GLY A 64 -2.82 18.14 3.06
N ASP A 65 -2.59 16.86 2.76
CA ASP A 65 -2.12 15.89 3.74
C ASP A 65 -0.67 16.20 4.14
N VAL A 66 -0.36 16.03 5.42
CA VAL A 66 0.94 16.44 5.98
C VAL A 66 1.72 15.24 6.47
N PHE A 67 2.86 14.97 5.85
CA PHE A 67 3.89 14.08 6.38
C PHE A 67 4.71 14.83 7.42
N ALA A 68 4.82 14.29 8.64
CA ALA A 68 5.72 14.80 9.68
C ALA A 68 6.75 13.75 10.07
N LEU A 69 8.01 14.17 10.21
CA LEU A 69 9.16 13.35 10.52
C LEU A 69 9.68 13.73 11.90
N HIS A 70 9.70 12.77 12.82
CA HIS A 70 10.18 12.96 14.17
C HIS A 70 11.27 11.92 14.48
N PRO A 71 12.54 12.32 14.62
CA PRO A 71 13.59 11.41 15.06
C PRO A 71 13.26 10.79 16.43
N VAL A 72 13.41 9.48 16.55
CA VAL A 72 13.20 8.69 17.77
C VAL A 72 14.38 7.73 17.97
N ALA A 73 14.43 7.04 19.11
CA ALA A 73 15.58 6.18 19.44
C ALA A 73 15.82 5.04 18.41
N GLU A 74 14.76 4.52 17.79
CA GLU A 74 14.81 3.39 16.86
C GLU A 74 14.80 3.82 15.38
N GLY A 75 14.96 5.12 15.08
CA GLY A 75 14.96 5.66 13.73
C GLY A 75 14.11 6.93 13.62
N THR A 76 13.14 6.95 12.71
CA THR A 76 12.28 8.11 12.48
C THR A 76 10.82 7.70 12.54
N GLN A 77 10.05 8.34 13.41
CA GLN A 77 8.60 8.25 13.39
C GLN A 77 8.09 9.12 12.24
N VAL A 78 7.41 8.49 11.28
CA VAL A 78 6.71 9.19 10.20
C VAL A 78 5.22 9.14 10.51
N SER A 79 4.57 10.29 10.44
CA SER A 79 3.10 10.38 10.58
C SER A 79 2.48 11.13 9.43
N ILE A 80 1.25 10.76 9.06
CA ILE A 80 0.43 11.46 8.09
C ILE A 80 -0.79 12.02 8.81
N THR A 81 -0.96 13.34 8.75
CA THR A 81 -2.18 14.02 9.18
C THR A 81 -3.01 14.35 7.95
N ARG A 82 -4.25 13.83 7.92
CA ARG A 82 -5.21 14.09 6.84
C ARG A 82 -5.61 15.57 6.79
N ALA A 83 -5.71 16.13 5.59
CA ALA A 83 -6.32 17.45 5.41
C ALA A 83 -7.75 17.46 5.98
N ALA A 84 -8.20 18.62 6.47
CA ALA A 84 -9.60 18.74 6.84
C ALA A 84 -10.46 18.60 5.58
N LEU A 85 -11.42 17.67 5.59
CA LEU A 85 -12.44 17.59 4.57
C LEU A 85 -13.12 18.96 4.48
N ASP A 86 -13.05 19.60 3.31
CA ASP A 86 -14.07 20.56 2.97
C ASP A 86 -15.41 19.82 3.03
N HIS A 87 -16.48 20.49 3.45
CA HIS A 87 -17.73 19.83 3.85
C HIS A 87 -18.53 19.29 2.64
N ASP A 88 -17.84 18.84 1.60
CA ASP A 88 -18.39 18.17 0.44
C ASP A 88 -18.76 16.73 0.81
N PRO A 89 -20.06 16.40 0.82
CA PRO A 89 -20.53 15.06 1.19
C PRO A 89 -20.05 13.97 0.23
N GLU A 90 -19.66 14.31 -1.01
CA GLU A 90 -19.11 13.34 -1.96
C GLU A 90 -17.73 12.87 -1.50
N TRP A 91 -16.83 13.80 -1.14
CA TRP A 91 -15.50 13.49 -0.62
C TRP A 91 -15.52 12.84 0.76
N ALA A 92 -16.53 13.14 1.58
CA ALA A 92 -16.69 12.51 2.89
C ALA A 92 -16.86 10.98 2.82
N ALA A 93 -17.46 10.45 1.73
CA ALA A 93 -17.60 9.01 1.54
C ALA A 93 -16.26 8.32 1.24
N TRP A 94 -15.28 9.06 0.73
CA TRP A 94 -13.94 8.57 0.37
C TRP A 94 -12.91 8.69 1.49
N ASP A 95 -13.20 9.43 2.56
CA ASP A 95 -12.20 9.74 3.60
C ASP A 95 -11.54 8.50 4.22
N GLU A 96 -12.34 7.47 4.53
CA GLU A 96 -11.82 6.21 5.06
C GLU A 96 -10.97 5.47 4.01
N ASP A 97 -11.41 5.42 2.76
CA ASP A 97 -10.68 4.75 1.67
C ASP A 97 -9.31 5.41 1.44
N ILE A 98 -9.27 6.74 1.40
CA ILE A 98 -8.02 7.50 1.26
C ILE A 98 -7.14 7.34 2.51
N THR A 99 -7.72 7.35 3.71
CA THR A 99 -6.98 7.09 4.96
C THR A 99 -6.33 5.70 4.94
N GLN A 100 -7.06 4.68 4.47
CA GLN A 100 -6.50 3.32 4.31
C GLN A 100 -5.41 3.28 3.22
N GLY A 101 -5.58 4.00 2.11
CA GLY A 101 -4.55 4.14 1.08
C GLY A 101 -3.25 4.73 1.61
N TRP A 102 -3.34 5.80 2.42
CA TRP A 102 -2.15 6.37 3.07
C TRP A 102 -1.47 5.42 4.04
N LEU A 103 -2.23 4.62 4.78
CA LEU A 103 -1.66 3.59 5.65
C LEU A 103 -0.87 2.56 4.84
N THR A 104 -1.44 2.10 3.71
CA THR A 104 -0.77 1.21 2.76
C THR A 104 0.57 1.82 2.29
N PHE A 105 0.56 3.06 1.80
CA PHE A 105 1.77 3.72 1.32
C PHE A 105 2.82 3.94 2.42
N LEU A 106 2.39 4.28 3.64
CA LEU A 106 3.28 4.45 4.78
C LEU A 106 4.02 3.14 5.14
N HIS A 107 3.31 2.00 5.09
CA HIS A 107 3.92 0.69 5.28
C HIS A 107 4.84 0.26 4.13
N GLN A 108 4.52 0.64 2.89
CA GLN A 108 5.41 0.43 1.73
C GLN A 108 6.68 1.27 1.83
N LEU A 109 6.58 2.53 2.27
CA LEU A 109 7.74 3.41 2.51
C LEU A 109 8.68 2.80 3.55
N ARG A 110 8.12 2.38 4.69
CA ARG A 110 8.87 1.68 5.73
C ARG A 110 9.57 0.43 5.18
N PHE A 111 8.84 -0.38 4.42
CA PHE A 111 9.39 -1.62 3.87
C PHE A 111 10.53 -1.36 2.87
N ALA A 112 10.35 -0.41 1.96
CA ALA A 112 11.36 -0.03 0.98
C ALA A 112 12.64 0.43 1.67
N LEU A 113 12.56 1.31 2.68
CA LEU A 113 13.72 1.79 3.42
C LEU A 113 14.42 0.68 4.24
N GLU A 114 13.64 -0.14 4.97
CA GLU A 114 14.22 -1.12 5.89
C GLU A 114 14.76 -2.36 5.18
N ARG A 115 14.19 -2.74 4.02
CA ARG A 115 14.50 -4.02 3.35
C ARG A 115 15.12 -3.86 1.97
N HIS A 116 14.80 -2.80 1.24
CA HIS A 116 15.16 -2.62 -0.17
C HIS A 116 15.60 -1.19 -0.53
N PRO A 117 16.50 -0.53 0.25
CA PRO A 117 16.79 0.91 0.07
C PRO A 117 17.45 1.26 -1.27
N HIS A 118 17.89 0.25 -2.04
CA HIS A 118 18.59 0.42 -3.30
C HIS A 118 18.03 -0.47 -4.43
N ALA A 119 16.95 -1.22 -4.17
CA ALA A 119 16.38 -2.13 -5.15
C ALA A 119 15.21 -1.47 -5.89
N THR A 120 15.04 -1.82 -7.15
CA THR A 120 13.87 -1.41 -7.93
C THR A 120 12.68 -2.29 -7.57
N ARG A 121 11.61 -1.66 -7.07
CA ARG A 121 10.33 -2.29 -6.81
C ARG A 121 9.59 -2.53 -8.12
N ARG A 122 8.97 -3.70 -8.24
CA ARG A 122 7.92 -4.00 -9.22
C ARG A 122 6.65 -4.36 -8.47
N THR A 123 5.51 -3.84 -8.88
CA THR A 123 4.24 -4.11 -8.19
C THR A 123 3.26 -4.86 -9.07
N LEU A 124 2.56 -5.81 -8.47
CA LEU A 124 1.34 -6.38 -9.04
C LEU A 124 0.15 -5.86 -8.22
N PHE A 125 -0.81 -5.26 -8.91
CA PHE A 125 -2.02 -4.69 -8.32
C PHE A 125 -3.25 -5.47 -8.78
N PHE A 126 -4.16 -5.73 -7.83
CA PHE A 126 -5.41 -6.44 -8.07
C PHE A 126 -6.51 -5.82 -7.23
N GLU A 127 -7.68 -5.69 -7.85
CA GLU A 127 -8.91 -5.38 -7.15
C GLU A 127 -9.91 -6.51 -7.30
N LYS A 128 -10.69 -6.70 -6.25
CA LYS A 128 -11.80 -7.64 -6.23
C LYS A 128 -13.03 -6.92 -5.70
N PRO A 129 -14.08 -6.73 -6.51
CA PRO A 129 -15.36 -6.24 -6.02
C PRO A 129 -15.90 -7.16 -4.92
N GLY A 130 -16.52 -6.57 -3.90
CA GLY A 130 -17.26 -7.33 -2.90
C GLY A 130 -18.48 -8.02 -3.52
N ALA A 131 -18.97 -9.05 -2.85
CA ALA A 131 -20.22 -9.71 -3.19
C ALA A 131 -21.35 -9.28 -2.23
N PRO A 132 -22.62 -9.31 -2.67
CA PRO A 132 -23.74 -9.03 -1.78
C PRO A 132 -23.72 -9.91 -0.52
N GLY A 133 -23.69 -9.27 0.64
CA GLY A 133 -23.63 -9.94 1.94
C GLY A 133 -22.22 -10.24 2.45
N ASP A 134 -21.17 -9.81 1.74
CA ASP A 134 -19.83 -9.78 2.30
C ASP A 134 -19.79 -8.87 3.53
N SER A 135 -19.14 -9.38 4.59
CA SER A 135 -18.90 -8.68 5.84
C SER A 135 -17.43 -8.83 6.21
N SER A 136 -16.96 -8.14 7.24
CA SER A 136 -15.59 -8.29 7.75
C SER A 136 -15.22 -9.72 8.15
N THR A 137 -16.21 -10.60 8.40
CA THR A 137 -15.96 -12.03 8.68
C THR A 137 -15.90 -12.92 7.44
N ASN A 138 -16.25 -12.40 6.26
CA ASN A 138 -16.21 -13.08 4.97
C ASN A 138 -15.45 -12.28 3.88
N GLY A 139 -14.75 -11.23 4.27
CA GLY A 139 -14.00 -10.35 3.37
C GLY A 139 -12.74 -11.00 2.80
N ALA A 140 -11.99 -10.28 1.97
CA ALA A 140 -10.86 -10.84 1.24
C ALA A 140 -9.77 -11.42 2.16
N ILE A 141 -9.55 -10.83 3.34
CA ILE A 141 -8.61 -11.35 4.34
C ILE A 141 -9.03 -12.77 4.77
N ALA A 142 -10.32 -12.97 5.05
CA ALA A 142 -10.86 -14.29 5.39
C ALA A 142 -10.83 -15.25 4.19
N GLN A 143 -11.25 -14.80 3.00
CA GLN A 143 -11.25 -15.60 1.78
C GLN A 143 -9.86 -16.11 1.38
N LEU A 144 -8.81 -15.34 1.70
CA LEU A 144 -7.40 -15.72 1.45
C LEU A 144 -6.82 -16.61 2.56
N GLY A 145 -7.56 -16.88 3.64
CA GLY A 145 -7.07 -17.68 4.76
C GLY A 145 -6.14 -16.92 5.70
N LEU A 146 -6.30 -15.60 5.81
CA LEU A 146 -5.40 -14.71 6.56
C LEU A 146 -5.94 -14.28 7.93
N SER A 147 -7.12 -14.76 8.34
CA SER A 147 -7.77 -14.37 9.60
C SER A 147 -6.94 -14.75 10.85
N ASP A 148 -6.35 -15.95 10.84
CA ASP A 148 -5.68 -16.55 11.99
C ASP A 148 -4.15 -16.35 11.98
N LEU A 149 -3.69 -15.29 11.32
CA LEU A 149 -2.28 -14.93 11.34
C LEU A 149 -1.78 -14.62 12.77
N PRO A 150 -0.49 -14.81 13.05
CA PRO A 150 0.09 -14.41 14.32
C PRO A 150 0.21 -12.87 14.44
N ALA A 151 0.79 -12.41 15.54
CA ALA A 151 1.06 -11.00 15.78
C ALA A 151 2.11 -10.45 14.80
N ALA A 152 2.12 -9.13 14.58
CA ALA A 152 3.14 -8.47 13.77
C ALA A 152 4.56 -8.81 14.27
N GLY A 153 5.49 -9.02 13.33
CA GLY A 153 6.85 -9.47 13.56
C GLY A 153 7.02 -10.99 13.69
N GLN A 154 5.94 -11.75 13.92
CA GLN A 154 5.99 -13.21 14.04
C GLN A 154 6.01 -13.91 12.67
N PRO A 155 6.67 -15.08 12.58
CA PRO A 155 6.72 -15.85 11.35
C PRO A 155 5.38 -16.50 11.05
N TYR A 156 5.09 -16.72 9.77
CA TYR A 156 3.95 -17.49 9.29
C TYR A 156 4.35 -18.37 8.10
N GLU A 157 3.56 -19.41 7.87
CA GLU A 157 3.60 -20.24 6.66
C GLU A 157 2.17 -20.74 6.41
N LEU A 158 1.66 -20.52 5.20
CA LEU A 158 0.30 -20.94 4.83
C LEU A 158 0.16 -21.09 3.31
N ARG A 159 -0.95 -21.70 2.90
CA ARG A 159 -1.37 -21.76 1.50
C ARG A 159 -2.53 -20.80 1.26
N LEU A 160 -2.34 -19.84 0.37
CA LEU A 160 -3.37 -18.88 -0.04
C LEU A 160 -4.45 -19.54 -0.89
N ALA A 161 -5.61 -18.89 -0.99
CA ALA A 161 -6.66 -19.26 -1.94
C ALA A 161 -6.24 -19.11 -3.43
N THR A 162 -5.16 -18.38 -3.71
CA THR A 162 -4.47 -18.38 -5.02
C THR A 162 -3.73 -19.70 -5.31
N SER A 163 -3.79 -20.67 -4.38
CA SER A 163 -3.02 -21.92 -4.33
C SER A 163 -1.52 -21.78 -4.07
N GLU A 164 -1.01 -20.55 -3.93
CA GLU A 164 0.40 -20.30 -3.61
C GLU A 164 0.71 -20.64 -2.15
N ASN A 165 1.84 -21.32 -1.91
CA ASN A 165 2.41 -21.44 -0.58
C ASN A 165 3.27 -20.21 -0.32
N ILE A 166 3.00 -19.50 0.77
CA ILE A 166 3.77 -18.31 1.16
C ILE A 166 4.27 -18.44 2.59
N SER A 167 5.45 -17.90 2.83
CA SER A 167 6.06 -17.82 4.15
C SER A 167 6.83 -16.52 4.31
N GLY A 168 7.02 -16.12 5.56
CA GLY A 168 7.71 -14.90 5.95
C GLY A 168 7.27 -14.46 7.34
N LYS A 169 7.16 -13.16 7.54
CA LYS A 169 6.68 -12.53 8.78
C LYS A 169 5.48 -11.64 8.52
N VAL A 170 4.57 -11.58 9.49
CA VAL A 170 3.50 -10.58 9.50
C VAL A 170 4.14 -9.19 9.65
N TRP A 171 3.98 -8.32 8.66
CA TRP A 171 4.56 -6.97 8.65
C TRP A 171 3.74 -6.00 9.50
N PHE A 172 2.42 -6.00 9.31
CA PHE A 172 1.47 -5.25 10.11
C PHE A 172 0.06 -5.85 9.98
N ARG A 173 -0.81 -5.51 10.94
CA ARG A 173 -2.23 -5.85 10.92
C ARG A 173 -3.05 -4.70 11.47
N THR A 174 -4.14 -4.38 10.80
CA THR A 174 -5.22 -3.52 11.31
C THR A 174 -6.56 -4.25 11.18
N ALA A 175 -7.65 -3.55 11.47
CA ALA A 175 -8.99 -4.07 11.23
C ALA A 175 -9.30 -4.23 9.73
N HIS A 176 -8.65 -3.46 8.86
CA HIS A 176 -8.97 -3.37 7.43
C HIS A 176 -7.84 -3.88 6.53
N GLN A 177 -6.62 -4.07 7.05
CA GLN A 177 -5.47 -4.44 6.24
C GLN A 177 -4.56 -5.43 6.94
N VAL A 178 -3.91 -6.27 6.14
CA VAL A 178 -2.77 -7.07 6.57
C VAL A 178 -1.62 -6.90 5.58
N GLY A 179 -0.42 -6.67 6.11
CA GLY A 179 0.82 -6.73 5.36
C GLY A 179 1.63 -7.95 5.76
N LEU A 180 2.16 -8.66 4.78
CA LEU A 180 3.01 -9.84 4.95
C LEU A 180 4.30 -9.65 4.18
N THR A 181 5.43 -9.88 4.84
CA THR A 181 6.68 -10.13 4.11
C THR A 181 6.61 -11.52 3.50
N VAL A 182 7.03 -11.68 2.24
CA VAL A 182 6.95 -12.96 1.51
C VAL A 182 8.32 -13.30 0.96
N HIS A 183 8.92 -14.40 1.41
CA HIS A 183 10.27 -14.81 0.99
C HIS A 183 10.40 -14.94 -0.54
N ASP A 184 9.45 -15.60 -1.19
CA ASP A 184 9.53 -15.93 -2.62
C ASP A 184 9.08 -14.79 -3.57
N TYR A 185 8.88 -13.57 -3.02
CA TYR A 185 8.53 -12.37 -3.79
C TYR A 185 9.76 -11.49 -4.08
N ALA A 186 10.95 -11.92 -3.70
CA ALA A 186 12.21 -11.29 -4.10
C ALA A 186 13.29 -12.33 -4.40
N ASP A 187 14.17 -12.03 -5.36
CA ASP A 187 15.34 -12.89 -5.65
C ASP A 187 16.33 -12.89 -4.46
N HIS A 188 16.42 -11.75 -3.76
CA HIS A 188 17.19 -11.56 -2.54
C HIS A 188 16.33 -10.80 -1.51
N GLY A 189 16.19 -11.35 -0.30
CA GLY A 189 15.39 -10.74 0.76
C GLY A 189 13.94 -11.24 0.78
N GLU A 190 12.98 -10.32 0.87
CA GLU A 190 11.55 -10.60 0.96
C GLU A 190 10.80 -9.61 0.06
N GLY A 191 9.67 -9.97 -0.52
CA GLY A 191 8.71 -8.98 -1.02
C GLY A 191 7.69 -8.58 0.04
N LEU A 192 6.74 -7.73 -0.32
CA LEU A 192 5.65 -7.30 0.55
C LEU A 192 4.31 -7.55 -0.14
N LEU A 193 3.44 -8.32 0.50
CA LEU A 193 2.05 -8.51 0.12
C LEU A 193 1.16 -7.72 1.08
N ILE A 194 0.35 -6.79 0.56
CA ILE A 194 -0.68 -6.09 1.31
C ILE A 194 -2.05 -6.53 0.77
N VAL A 195 -2.93 -6.93 1.68
CA VAL A 195 -4.34 -7.19 1.41
C VAL A 195 -5.14 -6.19 2.25
N ALA A 196 -5.94 -5.37 1.57
CA ALA A 196 -6.78 -4.36 2.19
C ALA A 196 -8.24 -4.59 1.82
N GLU A 197 -9.12 -4.51 2.81
CA GLU A 197 -10.56 -4.42 2.61
C GLU A 197 -10.91 -2.97 2.26
N GLN A 198 -11.67 -2.82 1.18
CA GLN A 198 -12.14 -1.53 0.70
C GLN A 198 -13.55 -1.26 1.24
N PRO A 199 -13.81 -0.09 1.86
CA PRO A 199 -15.11 0.22 2.45
C PRO A 199 -16.21 0.33 1.39
N VAL A 200 -17.45 0.17 1.84
CA VAL A 200 -18.64 0.45 1.03
C VAL A 200 -18.69 1.94 0.72
N ILE A 201 -18.86 2.28 -0.56
CA ILE A 201 -19.13 3.63 -1.03
C ILE A 201 -20.44 3.54 -1.82
N ALA A 202 -21.45 4.30 -1.39
CA ALA A 202 -22.77 4.28 -2.02
C ALA A 202 -22.63 4.56 -3.53
N ASP A 203 -23.38 3.82 -4.34
CA ASP A 203 -23.45 3.91 -5.81
C ASP A 203 -22.16 3.60 -6.59
N VAL A 204 -20.98 3.65 -5.96
CA VAL A 204 -19.68 3.36 -6.60
C VAL A 204 -19.20 1.95 -6.28
N ARG A 205 -19.23 1.58 -4.99
CA ARG A 205 -18.75 0.31 -4.47
C ARG A 205 -19.73 -0.19 -3.37
N PRO A 206 -20.96 -0.57 -3.77
CA PRO A 206 -22.06 -0.82 -2.83
C PRO A 206 -21.84 -2.02 -1.92
N ASP A 207 -21.03 -2.99 -2.36
CA ASP A 207 -20.69 -4.21 -1.61
C ASP A 207 -19.27 -4.16 -1.03
N GLY A 208 -18.60 -2.99 -1.07
CA GLY A 208 -17.19 -2.89 -0.70
C GLY A 208 -16.30 -3.62 -1.71
N GLY A 209 -15.11 -4.01 -1.26
CA GLY A 209 -14.21 -4.79 -2.09
C GLY A 209 -12.89 -5.10 -1.40
N ALA A 210 -11.90 -5.41 -2.20
CA ALA A 210 -10.55 -5.61 -1.73
C ALA A 210 -9.53 -5.14 -2.74
N MET A 211 -8.42 -4.62 -2.20
CA MET A 211 -7.22 -4.25 -2.92
C MET A 211 -6.09 -5.17 -2.47
N VAL A 212 -5.33 -5.70 -3.43
CA VAL A 212 -4.13 -6.49 -3.18
C VAL A 212 -2.95 -5.87 -3.91
N ILE A 213 -1.87 -5.62 -3.18
CA ILE A 213 -0.61 -5.12 -3.72
C ILE A 213 0.49 -6.12 -3.38
N ALA A 214 1.13 -6.68 -4.39
CA ALA A 214 2.34 -7.47 -4.23
C ALA A 214 3.54 -6.66 -4.74
N SER A 215 4.35 -6.14 -3.82
CA SER A 215 5.66 -5.54 -4.10
C SER A 215 6.73 -6.62 -4.18
N THR A 216 7.42 -6.66 -5.31
CA THR A 216 8.42 -7.67 -5.66
C THR A 216 9.73 -7.03 -6.07
N TYR A 217 10.85 -7.76 -5.93
CA TYR A 217 12.19 -7.22 -6.14
C TYR A 217 13.09 -8.22 -6.85
N GLY A 218 13.69 -7.80 -7.97
CA GLY A 218 14.65 -8.62 -8.72
C GLY A 218 14.07 -9.80 -9.52
N LEU A 219 12.81 -10.17 -9.30
CA LEU A 219 12.20 -11.35 -9.92
C LEU A 219 12.24 -11.32 -11.45
N GLY A 220 12.56 -12.47 -12.04
CA GLY A 220 12.44 -12.69 -13.49
C GLY A 220 10.98 -12.71 -13.98
N ALA A 221 10.78 -12.39 -15.26
CA ALA A 221 9.45 -12.27 -15.88
C ALA A 221 8.56 -13.52 -15.71
N ALA A 222 9.14 -14.73 -15.76
CA ALA A 222 8.39 -15.97 -15.58
C ALA A 222 7.80 -16.11 -14.17
N ARG A 223 8.56 -15.71 -13.13
CA ARG A 223 8.08 -15.75 -11.74
C ARG A 223 7.01 -14.70 -11.51
N LEU A 224 7.20 -13.48 -12.02
CA LEU A 224 6.18 -12.42 -11.97
C LEU A 224 4.87 -12.85 -12.64
N ALA A 225 4.95 -13.46 -13.82
CA ALA A 225 3.78 -13.97 -14.53
C ALA A 225 3.05 -15.07 -13.76
N ALA A 226 3.78 -15.97 -13.09
CA ALA A 226 3.18 -17.01 -12.25
C ALA A 226 2.43 -16.42 -11.04
N ILE A 227 3.02 -15.43 -10.36
CA ILE A 227 2.37 -14.71 -9.25
C ILE A 227 1.11 -14.02 -9.78
N ARG A 228 1.21 -13.25 -10.87
CA ARG A 228 0.08 -12.57 -11.52
C ARG A 228 -1.06 -13.54 -11.83
N SER A 229 -0.76 -14.67 -12.46
CA SER A 229 -1.77 -15.66 -12.86
C SER A 229 -2.54 -16.23 -11.67
N GLY A 230 -1.88 -16.47 -10.52
CA GLY A 230 -2.55 -16.96 -9.32
C GLY A 230 -3.52 -15.94 -8.75
N TRP A 231 -3.12 -14.67 -8.73
CA TRP A 231 -3.95 -13.57 -8.24
C TRP A 231 -5.09 -13.20 -9.21
N ASP A 232 -4.86 -13.23 -10.52
CA ASP A 232 -5.91 -13.07 -11.56
C ASP A 232 -7.04 -14.08 -11.36
N SER A 233 -6.67 -15.34 -11.16
CA SER A 233 -7.64 -16.41 -10.92
C SER A 233 -8.47 -16.16 -9.66
N TRP A 234 -7.89 -15.55 -8.62
CA TRP A 234 -8.58 -15.29 -7.35
C TRP A 234 -9.46 -14.04 -7.39
N SER A 235 -9.00 -12.97 -8.03
CA SER A 235 -9.76 -11.73 -8.16
C SER A 235 -10.92 -11.88 -9.15
N GLY A 236 -10.87 -12.89 -10.02
CA GLY A 236 -11.81 -13.04 -11.12
C GLY A 236 -11.49 -12.10 -12.29
N SER A 237 -10.36 -11.41 -12.23
CA SER A 237 -9.82 -10.66 -13.36
C SER A 237 -9.29 -11.67 -14.38
N ALA A 238 -9.94 -11.80 -15.53
CA ALA A 238 -9.29 -12.43 -16.66
C ALA A 238 -8.00 -11.65 -16.94
N SER A 239 -6.88 -12.34 -17.16
CA SER A 239 -5.58 -11.72 -17.43
C SER A 239 -5.65 -10.84 -18.69
N SER A 240 -6.12 -9.60 -18.56
CA SER A 240 -5.98 -8.59 -19.59
C SER A 240 -4.61 -7.96 -19.37
N ALA A 241 -3.66 -8.33 -20.23
CA ALA A 241 -2.52 -7.48 -20.49
C ALA A 241 -3.06 -6.06 -20.82
N SER A 242 -2.72 -5.09 -19.99
CA SER A 242 -2.90 -3.64 -20.14
C SER A 242 -4.06 -3.18 -21.06
N SER A 243 -5.14 -2.67 -20.47
CA SER A 243 -5.92 -1.61 -21.11
C SER A 243 -6.77 -0.87 -20.08
N ALA A 244 -6.42 0.40 -19.88
CA ALA A 244 -7.29 1.55 -19.66
C ALA A 244 -8.69 1.31 -19.07
N GLY A 245 -8.89 1.83 -17.86
CA GLY A 245 -10.19 2.10 -17.27
C GLY A 245 -10.20 3.50 -16.67
N SER A 246 -10.08 4.52 -17.53
CA SER A 246 -10.33 5.92 -17.20
C SER A 246 -11.77 6.09 -16.70
N ALA A 247 -11.94 6.50 -15.44
CA ALA A 247 -13.16 7.14 -14.98
C ALA A 247 -12.95 8.65 -15.04
N SER A 248 -13.67 9.26 -15.98
CA SER A 248 -13.85 10.69 -16.21
C SER A 248 -14.53 11.41 -15.05
#